data_AF-A0A441UGH3-F1
#
_entry.id   AF-A0A441UGH3-F1
#
_cell.length_a   1.000
_cell.length_b   1.000
_cell.length_c   1.000
_cell.angle_alpha   90.00
_cell.angle_beta   90.00
_cell.angle_gamma   90.00
#
_symmetry.space_group_name_H-M   'P 1'
#
loop_
_entity.id
_entity.type
_entity.pdbx_description
1 polymer ?
#
loop_
_entity_poly.entity_id
_entity_poly.type
_entity_poly.pdbx_seq_one_letter_code
_entity_poly.pdbx_strand_id
1 'polypeptide(L)' 'FPLEHVAFVTAYLDRGRPAFKKTVGTLAWGSFAWFAGEPEHLVRLEANGSLQR' A
#
# COMPACT_ATOMS: atom_id res chain seq x y z
N PHE A 1 18.27 -6.42 9.28
CA PHE A 1 17.91 -5.02 8.97
C PHE A 1 17.00 -4.49 10.07
N PRO A 2 17.17 -3.24 10.53
CA PRO A 2 16.24 -2.63 11.48
C PRO A 2 14.83 -2.63 10.91
N LEU A 3 13.82 -2.98 11.73
CA LEU A 3 12.45 -3.16 11.26
C LEU A 3 11.84 -1.84 10.76
N GLU A 4 12.29 -0.71 11.29
CA GLU A 4 11.91 0.63 10.86
C GLU A 4 12.34 0.96 9.42
N HIS A 5 13.27 0.19 8.85
CA HIS A 5 13.73 0.33 7.47
C HIS A 5 13.11 -0.70 6.52
N VAL A 6 12.15 -1.50 6.99
CA VAL A 6 11.47 -2.53 6.19
C VAL A 6 10.07 -2.05 5.84
N ALA A 7 9.75 -2.07 4.55
CA ALA A 7 8.42 -1.74 4.04
C ALA A 7 7.81 -2.93 3.30
N PHE A 8 6.51 -3.12 3.46
CA PHE A 8 5.72 -4.10 2.72
C PHE A 8 4.93 -3.40 1.63
N VAL A 9 5.05 -3.87 0.39
CA VAL A 9 4.38 -3.30 -0.78
C VAL A 9 3.62 -4.39 -1.52
N THR A 10 2.33 -4.14 -1.80
CA THR A 10 1.56 -4.97 -2.75
C THR A 10 1.47 -4.24 -4.09
N ALA A 11 1.92 -4.89 -5.17
CA ALA A 11 1.93 -4.32 -6.51
C ALA A 11 0.68 -4.73 -7.32
N TYR A 12 0.06 -3.76 -7.97
CA TYR A 12 -1.05 -3.95 -8.89
C TYR A 12 -0.71 -3.37 -10.26
N LEU A 13 -1.38 -3.84 -11.32
CA LEU A 13 -1.22 -3.24 -12.64
C LEU A 13 -1.86 -1.84 -12.72
N ASP A 14 -3.05 -1.67 -12.13
CA ASP A 14 -3.85 -0.44 -12.26
C ASP A 14 -4.97 -0.39 -11.20
N ARG A 15 -5.39 0.81 -10.79
CA ARG A 15 -6.43 1.05 -9.75
C ARG A 15 -7.84 0.65 -10.19
N GLY A 16 -8.12 0.69 -11.49
CA GLY A 16 -9.41 0.32 -12.07
C GLY A 16 -9.65 -1.18 -12.12
N ARG A 17 -8.61 -2.00 -11.98
CA ARG A 17 -8.67 -3.45 -12.20
C ARG A 17 -9.31 -4.22 -11.04
N PRO A 18 -10.00 -5.35 -11.32
CA PRO A 18 -10.64 -6.18 -10.29
C PRO A 18 -9.69 -6.67 -9.20
N ALA A 19 -8.42 -6.93 -9.54
CA ALA A 19 -7.41 -7.39 -8.57
C ALA A 19 -7.26 -6.44 -7.39
N PHE A 20 -7.12 -5.13 -7.65
CA PHE A 20 -7.06 -4.11 -6.59
C PHE A 20 -8.40 -3.98 -5.88
N LYS A 21 -9.49 -3.77 -6.64
CA LYS A 21 -10.83 -3.51 -6.06
C LYS A 21 -11.31 -4.60 -5.11
N LYS A 22 -10.97 -5.87 -5.38
CA LYS A 22 -11.37 -7.01 -4.54
C LYS A 22 -10.49 -7.20 -3.30
N THR A 23 -9.26 -6.69 -3.30
CA THR A 23 -8.27 -7.00 -2.25
C THR A 23 -7.84 -5.79 -1.43
N VAL A 24 -8.17 -4.57 -1.86
CA VAL A 24 -7.77 -3.34 -1.14
C VAL A 24 -8.24 -3.34 0.32
N GLY A 25 -9.43 -3.85 0.61
CA GLY A 25 -9.96 -3.94 1.96
C GLY A 25 -9.29 -4.99 2.85
N THR A 26 -8.44 -5.86 2.28
CA THR A 26 -7.70 -6.90 3.02
C THR A 26 -6.23 -6.56 3.18
N LEU A 27 -5.76 -5.45 2.62
CA LEU A 27 -4.38 -5.01 2.77
C LEU A 27 -4.12 -4.57 4.22
N ALA A 28 -2.95 -4.93 4.74
CA ALA A 28 -2.56 -4.57 6.10
C ALA A 28 -2.35 -3.06 6.23
N TRP A 29 -2.77 -2.49 7.36
CA TRP A 29 -2.34 -1.15 7.76
C TRP A 29 -0.82 -1.10 7.99
N GLY A 30 -0.22 0.06 7.83
CA GLY A 30 1.23 0.27 7.87
C GLY A 30 1.96 -0.27 6.64
N SER A 31 1.24 -0.70 5.60
CA SER A 31 1.81 -1.17 4.33
C SER A 31 1.51 -0.21 3.18
N PHE A 32 2.02 -0.53 2.00
CA PHE A 32 1.85 0.26 0.79
C PHE A 32 1.20 -0.54 -0.33
N ALA A 33 0.49 0.18 -1.20
CA ALA A 33 0.12 -0.30 -2.53
C ALA A 33 0.85 0.52 -3.60
N TRP A 34 1.23 -0.14 -4.69
CA TRP A 34 1.87 0.47 -5.85
C TRP A 34 1.14 0.06 -7.13
N PHE A 35 1.08 0.94 -8.13
CA PHE A 35 0.39 0.70 -9.39
C PHE A 35 1.34 0.89 -10.57
N ALA A 36 1.45 -0.11 -11.46
CA ALA A 36 2.32 -0.03 -12.63
C ALA A 36 1.95 1.10 -13.61
N GLY A 37 0.67 1.48 -13.68
CA GLY A 37 0.20 2.64 -14.45
C GLY A 37 0.56 4.00 -13.85
N GLU A 38 0.95 4.05 -12.57
CA GLU A 38 1.32 5.28 -11.84
C GLU A 38 2.65 5.03 -11.07
N PRO A 39 3.76 4.72 -11.76
CA PRO A 39 4.95 4.16 -11.14
C PRO A 39 5.64 5.09 -10.13
N GLU A 40 5.47 6.40 -10.29
CA GLU A 40 6.02 7.44 -9.40
C GLU A 40 5.23 7.64 -8.10
N HIS A 41 4.13 6.90 -7.91
CA HIS A 41 3.20 7.10 -6.81
C HIS A 41 3.05 5.85 -5.94
N LEU A 42 3.01 6.06 -4.63
CA LEU A 42 2.68 5.04 -3.63
C LEU A 42 1.45 5.46 -2.84
N VAL A 43 0.61 4.47 -2.52
CA VAL A 43 -0.49 4.63 -1.57
C VAL A 43 -0.07 4.02 -0.25
N ARG A 44 -0.12 4.81 0.83
CA ARG A 44 0.17 4.36 2.19
C ARG A 44 -1.16 4.05 2.90
N LEU A 45 -1.27 2.84 3.45
CA LEU A 45 -2.44 2.41 4.22
C LEU A 45 -2.22 2.71 5.69
N GLU A 46 -2.95 3.66 6.26
CA GLU A 46 -2.82 4.09 7.66
C GLU A 46 -4.06 3.72 8.47
N ALA A 47 -3.86 3.15 9.66
CA ALA A 47 -4.93 3.02 10.64
C ALA A 47 -5.19 4.37 11.31
N ASN A 48 -6.45 4.71 11.59
CA ASN A 48 -6.77 5.91 12.37
C ASN A 48 -6.06 5.86 13.73
N GLY A 49 -5.31 6.93 14.06
CA GLY A 49 -4.58 7.06 15.31
C GLY A 49 -3.07 6.84 15.22
N SER A 50 -2.50 6.62 14.03
CA SER A 50 -1.05 6.71 13.83
C SER A 50 -0.59 8.16 13.98
N LEU A 51 -0.19 8.52 15.20
CA LEU A 51 0.58 9.73 15.45
C LEU A 51 1.79 9.70 14.50
N GLN A 52 1.91 10.72 13.65
CA GLN A 52 3.11 10.95 12.84
C GLN A 52 4.30 10.99 13.82
N ARG A 53 5.11 9.92 13.83
CA ARG A 53 6.43 9.91 14.47
C ARG A 53 7.47 10.23 13.42
#